data_AF-A0A9E4ZRT2-F1
#
_entry.id   AF-A0A9E4ZRT2-F1
#
_cell.length_a   1.000
_cell.length_b   1.000
_cell.length_c   1.000
_cell.angle_alpha   90.00
_cell.angle_beta   90.00
_cell.angle_gamma   90.00
#
_symmetry.space_group_name_H-M   'P 1'
#
loop_
_entity.id
_entity.type
_entity.pdbx_description
1 polymer ?
#
loop_
_entity_poly.entity_id
_entity_poly.type
_entity_poly.pdbx_seq_one_letter_code
_entity_poly.pdbx_strand_id
1 'polypeptide(L)'
;MVSALTSIVEPSALASCVKNASCSREVVEWFKGGFSQSYSSRVFQDAVRSLCSIKPLVGLEEYAGFIKRVTLGVDARRVIGELELMISSSIEGDPSLASCGIVVLESLAEAGFHEGVYTALSRLVVKMLSGKPDSRVTDFLKDVVRGPLQALPPVFSSRILRVLANARGAGWLPVKVEAIKELSLNEDSGSLLHAEFTEALLNLFNSALDELPALSLDEAASYYAELATAFTHLYKKCLSAHPLDYCSSILSRVSERLAAIGGRLNIIVYFDSPG
;
A
#
# COMPACT_ATOMS: atom_id res chain seq x y z
N MET A 1 -22.50 -36.06 2.55
CA MET A 1 -21.09 -36.26 2.18
C MET A 1 -20.32 -34.98 2.44
N VAL A 2 -20.06 -34.70 3.71
CA VAL A 2 -19.27 -33.55 4.20
C VAL A 2 -18.19 -34.15 5.09
N SER A 3 -17.04 -34.49 4.52
CA SER A 3 -15.89 -34.96 5.30
C SER A 3 -14.66 -34.96 4.39
N ALA A 4 -13.68 -34.10 4.70
CA ALA A 4 -12.25 -34.15 4.29
C ALA A 4 -11.58 -32.79 4.00
N LEU A 5 -12.25 -31.64 4.14
CA LEU A 5 -11.61 -30.31 4.01
C LEU A 5 -11.51 -29.52 5.33
N THR A 6 -11.78 -30.19 6.46
CA THR A 6 -11.58 -29.62 7.79
C THR A 6 -10.15 -29.76 8.31
N SER A 7 -9.24 -30.45 7.59
CA SER A 7 -7.82 -30.14 7.73
C SER A 7 -7.54 -28.93 6.86
N ILE A 8 -7.59 -27.76 7.49
CA ILE A 8 -6.86 -26.55 7.06
C ILE A 8 -5.59 -27.02 6.37
N VAL A 9 -5.42 -26.72 5.07
CA VAL A 9 -4.21 -27.08 4.35
C VAL A 9 -3.06 -26.51 5.18
N GLU A 10 -2.23 -27.38 5.74
CA GLU A 10 -1.13 -26.95 6.59
C GLU A 10 -0.37 -25.85 5.83
N PRO A 11 -0.15 -24.65 6.41
CA PRO A 11 0.40 -23.53 5.65
C PRO A 11 1.70 -23.88 4.92
N SER A 12 2.51 -24.76 5.51
CA SER A 12 3.72 -25.35 4.93
C SER A 12 3.44 -26.19 3.67
N ALA A 13 2.44 -27.07 3.70
CA ALA A 13 2.04 -27.91 2.58
C ALA A 13 1.43 -27.09 1.43
N LEU A 14 0.59 -26.11 1.76
CA LEU A 14 0.03 -25.19 0.78
C LEU A 14 1.13 -24.33 0.14
N ALA A 15 2.00 -23.73 0.94
CA ALA A 15 3.13 -22.95 0.44
C ALA A 15 4.03 -23.80 -0.47
N SER A 16 4.33 -25.04 -0.08
CA SER A 16 5.13 -25.97 -0.88
C SER A 16 4.48 -26.28 -2.22
N CYS A 17 3.17 -26.53 -2.27
CA CYS A 17 2.48 -26.78 -3.54
C CYS A 17 2.46 -25.53 -4.43
N VAL A 18 2.36 -24.33 -3.85
CA VAL A 18 2.38 -23.08 -4.61
C VAL A 18 3.77 -22.85 -5.22
N LYS A 19 4.84 -22.97 -4.41
CA LYS A 19 6.24 -22.84 -4.87
C LYS A 19 6.57 -23.76 -6.04
N ASN A 20 6.13 -25.01 -5.94
CA ASN A 20 6.41 -26.03 -6.94
C ASN A 20 5.38 -26.06 -8.09
N ALA A 21 4.45 -25.10 -8.12
CA ALA A 21 3.31 -25.03 -9.04
C ALA A 21 2.45 -26.32 -9.08
N SER A 22 2.54 -27.17 -8.06
CA SER A 22 2.02 -28.54 -8.02
C SER A 22 0.72 -28.69 -7.22
N CYS A 23 0.07 -27.58 -6.84
CA CYS A 23 -1.21 -27.65 -6.13
C CYS A 23 -2.24 -28.45 -6.93
N SER A 24 -2.89 -29.39 -6.25
CA SER A 24 -3.91 -30.24 -6.87
C SER A 24 -5.10 -29.40 -7.34
N ARG A 25 -5.87 -29.96 -8.29
CA ARG A 25 -7.12 -29.35 -8.76
C ARG A 25 -8.07 -29.06 -7.60
N GLU A 26 -8.16 -29.97 -6.63
CA GLU A 26 -9.04 -29.84 -5.47
C GLU A 26 -8.71 -28.62 -4.61
N VAL A 27 -7.41 -28.32 -4.41
CA VAL A 27 -6.97 -27.13 -3.68
C VAL A 27 -7.42 -25.87 -4.40
N VAL A 28 -7.18 -25.79 -5.71
CA VAL A 28 -7.57 -24.62 -6.52
C VAL A 28 -9.10 -24.44 -6.52
N GLU A 29 -9.86 -25.52 -6.70
CA GLU A 29 -11.32 -25.48 -6.70
C GLU A 29 -11.90 -25.16 -5.31
N TRP A 30 -11.23 -25.54 -4.21
CA TRP A 30 -11.63 -25.11 -2.87
C TRP A 30 -11.53 -23.59 -2.71
N PHE A 31 -10.41 -22.98 -3.12
CA PHE A 31 -10.27 -21.52 -3.08
C PHE A 31 -11.30 -20.81 -3.97
N LYS A 32 -11.54 -21.32 -5.18
CA LYS A 32 -12.60 -20.81 -6.07
C LYS A 32 -13.99 -20.88 -5.43
N GLY A 33 -14.29 -22.01 -4.80
CA GLY A 33 -15.53 -22.22 -4.07
C GLY A 33 -15.68 -21.23 -2.91
N GLY A 34 -14.61 -20.99 -2.16
CA GLY A 34 -14.55 -19.98 -1.09
C GLY A 34 -14.77 -18.55 -1.60
N PHE A 35 -14.07 -18.15 -2.66
CA PHE A 35 -14.22 -16.83 -3.30
C PHE A 35 -15.55 -16.62 -4.03
N SER A 36 -16.30 -17.69 -4.28
CA SER A 36 -17.67 -17.62 -4.80
C SER A 36 -18.72 -17.39 -3.72
N GLN A 37 -18.34 -17.38 -2.43
CA GLN A 37 -19.22 -17.07 -1.30
C GLN A 37 -19.25 -15.57 -0.99
N SER A 38 -20.16 -15.17 -0.11
CA SER A 38 -20.16 -13.81 0.46
C SER A 38 -19.08 -13.66 1.55
N TYR A 39 -18.61 -12.44 1.78
CA TYR A 39 -17.60 -12.09 2.78
C TYR A 39 -17.94 -12.51 4.22
N SER A 40 -19.22 -12.61 4.54
CA SER A 40 -19.71 -13.06 5.86
C SER A 40 -19.61 -14.58 6.03
N SER A 41 -19.37 -15.33 4.95
CA SER A 41 -19.15 -16.76 4.99
C SER A 41 -17.80 -17.07 5.62
N ARG A 42 -17.81 -17.99 6.58
CA ARG A 42 -16.58 -18.54 7.17
C ARG A 42 -15.64 -19.12 6.11
N VAL A 43 -16.18 -19.73 5.05
CA VAL A 43 -15.36 -20.32 3.97
C VAL A 43 -14.58 -19.25 3.20
N PHE A 44 -15.18 -18.08 2.96
CA PHE A 44 -14.49 -16.96 2.33
C PHE A 44 -13.36 -16.45 3.22
N GLN A 45 -13.63 -16.23 4.51
CA GLN A 45 -12.65 -15.74 5.46
C GLN A 45 -11.49 -16.73 5.67
N ASP A 46 -11.79 -18.04 5.74
CA ASP A 46 -10.78 -19.08 5.87
C ASP A 46 -9.91 -19.17 4.61
N ALA A 47 -10.48 -18.97 3.41
CA ALA A 47 -9.72 -18.87 2.17
C ALA A 47 -8.77 -17.65 2.19
N VAL A 48 -9.25 -16.47 2.59
CA VAL A 48 -8.42 -15.26 2.74
C VAL A 48 -7.29 -15.48 3.76
N ARG A 49 -7.60 -16.00 4.95
CA ARG A 49 -6.59 -16.26 5.98
C ARG A 49 -5.54 -17.28 5.53
N SER A 50 -5.96 -18.31 4.79
CA SER A 50 -5.04 -19.32 4.23
C SER A 50 -4.12 -18.73 3.18
N LEU A 51 -4.62 -17.83 2.32
CA LEU A 51 -3.78 -17.13 1.35
C LEU A 51 -2.79 -16.17 2.04
N CYS A 52 -3.26 -15.44 3.04
CA CYS A 52 -2.44 -14.54 3.83
C CYS A 52 -1.29 -15.25 4.53
N SER A 53 -1.53 -16.43 5.13
CA SER A 53 -0.53 -17.17 5.89
C SER A 53 0.60 -17.77 5.03
N ILE A 54 0.37 -18.00 3.73
CA ILE A 54 1.40 -18.56 2.85
C ILE A 54 2.17 -17.50 2.06
N LYS A 55 1.67 -16.24 1.92
CA LYS A 55 2.40 -15.19 1.21
C LYS A 55 3.85 -15.01 1.70
N PRO A 56 4.15 -14.92 3.01
CA PRO A 56 5.55 -14.74 3.47
C PRO A 56 6.43 -15.97 3.21
N LEU A 57 5.82 -17.11 2.87
CA LEU A 57 6.55 -18.34 2.63
C LEU A 57 6.89 -18.52 1.15
N VAL A 58 6.22 -17.84 0.22
CA VAL A 58 6.27 -18.10 -1.23
C VAL A 58 6.87 -16.89 -1.95
N GLY A 59 7.57 -17.11 -3.07
CA GLY A 59 8.04 -16.03 -3.92
C GLY A 59 6.89 -15.25 -4.57
N LEU A 60 7.15 -13.98 -4.91
CA LEU A 60 6.12 -13.05 -5.41
C LEU A 60 5.48 -13.57 -6.72
N GLU A 61 6.30 -14.07 -7.64
CA GLU A 61 5.82 -14.59 -8.93
C GLU A 61 4.95 -15.84 -8.78
N GLU A 62 5.37 -16.79 -7.95
CA GLU A 62 4.62 -18.04 -7.74
C GLU A 62 3.30 -17.78 -7.02
N TYR A 63 3.29 -16.86 -6.05
CA TYR A 63 2.09 -16.46 -5.34
C TYR A 63 1.10 -15.74 -6.27
N ALA A 64 1.55 -14.74 -7.03
CA ALA A 64 0.72 -14.05 -8.02
C ALA A 64 0.17 -15.00 -9.09
N GLY A 65 0.99 -15.94 -9.57
CA GLY A 65 0.58 -16.99 -10.49
C GLY A 65 -0.49 -17.92 -9.91
N PHE A 66 -0.41 -18.26 -8.63
CA PHE A 66 -1.44 -19.03 -7.93
C PHE A 66 -2.74 -18.24 -7.76
N ILE A 67 -2.67 -16.97 -7.33
CA ILE A 67 -3.83 -16.09 -7.23
C ILE A 67 -4.54 -15.98 -8.58
N LYS A 68 -3.79 -15.81 -9.67
CA LYS A 68 -4.34 -15.80 -11.03
C LYS A 68 -5.06 -17.11 -11.37
N ARG A 69 -4.50 -18.27 -11.00
CA ARG A 69 -5.17 -19.58 -11.19
C ARG A 69 -6.45 -19.73 -10.37
N VAL A 70 -6.45 -19.22 -9.14
CA VAL A 70 -7.61 -19.25 -8.25
C VAL A 70 -8.71 -18.29 -8.73
N THR A 71 -8.36 -17.14 -9.30
CA THR A 71 -9.36 -16.21 -9.84
C THR A 71 -9.78 -16.52 -11.26
N LEU A 72 -9.04 -17.36 -12.00
CA LEU A 72 -9.46 -17.86 -13.32
C LEU A 72 -10.77 -18.66 -13.23
N GLY A 73 -11.83 -18.12 -13.81
CA GLY A 73 -13.17 -18.71 -13.80
C GLY A 73 -14.06 -18.25 -12.64
N VAL A 74 -13.57 -17.33 -11.79
CA VAL A 74 -14.39 -16.58 -10.82
C VAL A 74 -14.45 -15.13 -11.29
N ASP A 75 -15.58 -14.44 -11.05
CA ASP A 75 -15.65 -13.00 -11.34
C ASP A 75 -14.73 -12.24 -10.38
N ALA A 76 -13.54 -11.87 -10.86
CA ALA A 76 -12.55 -11.14 -10.07
C ALA A 76 -13.08 -9.81 -9.51
N ARG A 77 -14.00 -9.13 -10.23
CA ARG A 77 -14.64 -7.90 -9.73
C ARG A 77 -15.48 -8.19 -8.49
N ARG A 78 -16.20 -9.31 -8.51
CA ARG A 78 -16.96 -9.78 -7.34
C ARG A 78 -16.02 -10.12 -6.17
N VAL A 79 -14.94 -10.87 -6.41
CA VAL A 79 -13.98 -11.22 -5.35
C VAL A 79 -13.40 -9.95 -4.70
N ILE A 80 -12.96 -8.99 -5.50
CA ILE A 80 -12.45 -7.70 -5.02
C ILE A 80 -13.51 -6.95 -4.22
N GLY A 81 -14.77 -6.94 -4.68
CA GLY A 81 -15.88 -6.32 -3.95
C GLY A 81 -16.17 -6.98 -2.60
N GLU A 82 -16.14 -8.32 -2.53
CA GLU A 82 -16.31 -9.04 -1.27
C GLU A 82 -15.12 -8.81 -0.32
N LEU A 83 -13.89 -8.72 -0.84
CA LEU A 83 -12.72 -8.31 -0.06
C LEU A 83 -12.88 -6.88 0.49
N GLU A 84 -13.33 -5.93 -0.32
CA GLU A 84 -13.61 -4.55 0.10
C GLU A 84 -14.60 -4.52 1.28
N LEU A 85 -15.71 -5.26 1.18
CA LEU A 85 -16.73 -5.35 2.22
C LEU A 85 -16.20 -6.03 3.49
N MET A 86 -15.43 -7.12 3.33
CA MET A 86 -14.80 -7.83 4.44
C MET A 86 -13.86 -6.89 5.21
N ILE A 87 -12.91 -6.28 4.49
CA ILE A 87 -11.91 -5.38 5.06
C ILE A 87 -12.63 -4.25 5.80
N SER A 88 -13.56 -3.58 5.13
CA SER A 88 -14.28 -2.47 5.74
C SER A 88 -15.08 -2.87 7.00
N SER A 89 -15.55 -4.12 7.10
CA SER A 89 -16.31 -4.61 8.26
C SER A 89 -15.39 -5.11 9.38
N SER A 90 -14.12 -5.42 9.07
CA SER A 90 -13.18 -6.05 10.00
C SER A 90 -12.16 -5.08 10.60
N ILE A 91 -11.97 -3.87 10.07
CA ILE A 91 -10.97 -2.90 10.58
C ILE A 91 -11.11 -2.66 12.10
N GLU A 92 -12.34 -2.56 12.61
CA GLU A 92 -12.56 -2.32 14.04
C GLU A 92 -12.67 -3.62 14.86
N GLY A 93 -13.23 -4.69 14.29
CA GLY A 93 -13.58 -5.91 15.03
C GLY A 93 -12.59 -7.07 14.92
N ASP A 94 -11.88 -7.19 13.80
CA ASP A 94 -10.85 -8.21 13.53
C ASP A 94 -9.75 -7.62 12.61
N PRO A 95 -8.81 -6.84 13.18
CA PRO A 95 -7.74 -6.20 12.40
C PRO A 95 -6.86 -7.21 11.65
N SER A 96 -6.74 -8.44 12.15
CA SER A 96 -5.98 -9.50 11.48
C SER A 96 -6.65 -9.91 10.18
N LEU A 97 -7.98 -10.09 10.17
CA LEU A 97 -8.71 -10.39 8.95
C LEU A 97 -8.67 -9.23 7.94
N ALA A 98 -8.76 -7.98 8.42
CA ALA A 98 -8.62 -6.80 7.55
C ALA A 98 -7.23 -6.76 6.88
N SER A 99 -6.17 -6.99 7.66
CA SER A 99 -4.78 -7.05 7.16
C SER A 99 -4.60 -8.16 6.12
N CYS A 100 -5.19 -9.35 6.36
CA CYS A 100 -5.15 -10.43 5.39
C CYS A 100 -5.93 -10.13 4.11
N GLY A 101 -7.03 -9.37 4.19
CA GLY A 101 -7.71 -8.85 3.00
C GLY A 101 -6.81 -7.93 2.17
N ILE A 102 -6.03 -7.07 2.81
CA ILE A 102 -5.06 -6.18 2.14
C ILE A 102 -3.98 -6.98 1.41
N VAL A 103 -3.44 -8.02 2.04
CA VAL A 103 -2.47 -8.94 1.42
C VAL A 103 -3.03 -9.59 0.15
N VAL A 104 -4.29 -10.01 0.18
CA VAL A 104 -4.94 -10.59 -1.02
C VAL A 104 -5.19 -9.53 -2.09
N LEU A 105 -5.60 -8.31 -1.74
CA LEU A 105 -5.77 -7.20 -2.69
C LEU A 105 -4.44 -6.83 -3.37
N GLU A 106 -3.35 -6.76 -2.62
CA GLU A 106 -2.00 -6.55 -3.15
C GLU A 106 -1.66 -7.61 -4.19
N SER A 107 -1.90 -8.87 -3.86
CA SER A 107 -1.57 -10.00 -4.73
C SER A 107 -2.47 -10.06 -5.97
N LEU A 108 -3.69 -9.52 -5.89
CA LEU A 108 -4.55 -9.30 -7.06
C LEU A 108 -4.01 -8.17 -7.93
N ALA A 109 -3.44 -7.10 -7.35
CA ALA A 109 -2.77 -6.07 -8.12
C ALA A 109 -1.52 -6.64 -8.83
N GLU A 110 -0.68 -7.41 -8.14
CA GLU A 110 0.46 -8.13 -8.72
C GLU A 110 0.04 -9.06 -9.87
N ALA A 111 -1.13 -9.70 -9.75
CA ALA A 111 -1.69 -10.56 -10.80
C ALA A 111 -2.32 -9.80 -12.00
N GLY A 112 -2.29 -8.47 -11.98
CA GLY A 112 -2.75 -7.60 -13.07
C GLY A 112 -4.17 -7.04 -12.93
N PHE A 113 -4.85 -7.23 -11.79
CA PHE A 113 -6.21 -6.72 -11.55
C PHE A 113 -6.22 -5.25 -11.06
N HIS A 114 -5.36 -4.41 -11.62
CA HIS A 114 -5.06 -3.07 -11.11
C HIS A 114 -6.28 -2.15 -10.94
N GLU A 115 -7.15 -2.05 -11.95
CA GLU A 115 -8.30 -1.14 -11.92
C GLU A 115 -9.33 -1.51 -10.83
N GLY A 116 -9.57 -2.82 -10.67
CA GLY A 116 -10.47 -3.33 -9.63
C GLY A 116 -9.91 -3.07 -8.25
N VAL A 117 -8.63 -3.39 -8.03
CA VAL A 117 -7.96 -3.14 -6.75
C VAL A 117 -7.90 -1.64 -6.44
N TYR A 118 -7.54 -0.80 -7.41
CA TYR A 118 -7.57 0.66 -7.26
C TYR A 118 -8.95 1.16 -6.82
N THR A 119 -10.03 0.67 -7.45
CA THR A 119 -11.40 1.09 -7.10
C THR A 119 -11.74 0.73 -5.66
N ALA A 120 -11.41 -0.49 -5.23
CA ALA A 120 -11.64 -0.94 -3.85
C ALA A 120 -10.81 -0.14 -2.85
N LEU A 121 -9.50 0.03 -3.09
CA LEU A 121 -8.62 0.82 -2.22
C LEU A 121 -9.06 2.28 -2.14
N SER A 122 -9.45 2.90 -3.25
CA SER A 122 -9.90 4.29 -3.26
C SER A 122 -11.13 4.47 -2.37
N ARG A 123 -12.08 3.53 -2.38
CA ARG A 123 -13.26 3.58 -1.51
C ARG A 123 -12.89 3.36 -0.05
N LEU A 124 -12.04 2.37 0.24
CA LEU A 124 -11.55 2.10 1.59
C LEU A 124 -10.82 3.31 2.18
N VAL A 125 -9.86 3.88 1.44
CA VAL A 125 -9.07 5.05 1.88
C VAL A 125 -9.97 6.25 2.10
N VAL A 126 -10.87 6.59 1.16
CA VAL A 126 -11.81 7.71 1.34
C VAL A 126 -12.70 7.51 2.56
N LYS A 127 -13.23 6.29 2.76
CA LYS A 127 -14.05 5.97 3.92
C LYS A 127 -13.27 6.14 5.22
N MET A 128 -12.05 5.61 5.30
CA MET A 128 -11.21 5.70 6.49
C MET A 128 -10.83 7.14 6.83
N LEU A 129 -10.44 7.93 5.83
CA LEU A 129 -10.06 9.34 6.02
C LEU A 129 -11.25 10.25 6.35
N SER A 130 -12.49 9.81 6.10
CA SER A 130 -13.69 10.56 6.50
C SER A 130 -13.94 10.53 8.02
N GLY A 131 -13.34 9.55 8.71
CA GLY A 131 -13.38 9.42 10.16
C GLY A 131 -12.36 10.30 10.88
N LYS A 132 -12.31 10.19 12.20
CA LYS A 132 -11.19 10.72 12.98
C LYS A 132 -10.03 9.73 12.92
N PRO A 133 -8.77 10.20 12.94
CA PRO A 133 -7.63 9.32 13.06
C PRO A 133 -7.70 8.57 14.39
N ASP A 134 -7.70 7.24 14.31
CA ASP A 134 -7.44 6.33 15.42
C ASP A 134 -6.27 5.41 15.04
N SER A 135 -5.67 4.74 16.03
CA SER A 135 -4.47 3.92 15.80
C SER A 135 -4.72 2.76 14.83
N ARG A 136 -5.90 2.11 14.88
CA ARG A 136 -6.20 0.95 14.02
C ARG A 136 -6.38 1.39 12.58
N VAL A 137 -7.10 2.49 12.35
CA VAL A 137 -7.27 3.05 11.01
C VAL A 137 -5.95 3.57 10.46
N THR A 138 -5.12 4.19 11.30
CA THR A 138 -3.78 4.66 10.94
C THR A 138 -2.88 3.50 10.51
N ASP A 139 -2.82 2.43 11.32
CA ASP A 139 -2.02 1.24 11.03
C ASP A 139 -2.53 0.53 9.76
N PHE A 140 -3.85 0.41 9.61
CA PHE A 140 -4.46 -0.13 8.40
C PHE A 140 -4.07 0.65 7.13
N LEU A 141 -4.09 1.99 7.18
CA LEU A 141 -3.68 2.80 6.03
C LEU A 141 -2.17 2.67 5.75
N LYS A 142 -1.33 2.46 6.77
CA LYS A 142 0.08 2.13 6.56
C LYS A 142 0.25 0.77 5.87
N ASP A 143 -0.59 -0.22 6.20
CA ASP A 143 -0.56 -1.51 5.51
C ASP A 143 -1.00 -1.39 4.04
N VAL A 144 -1.99 -0.54 3.74
CA VAL A 144 -2.36 -0.19 2.35
C VAL A 144 -1.17 0.43 1.61
N VAL A 145 -0.43 1.32 2.26
CA VAL A 145 0.75 1.98 1.70
C VAL A 145 1.89 1.01 1.43
N ARG A 146 2.18 0.11 2.38
CA ARG A 146 3.29 -0.85 2.29
C ARG A 146 3.03 -2.00 1.32
N GLY A 147 1.77 -2.37 1.13
CA GLY A 147 1.39 -3.46 0.23
C GLY A 147 0.80 -2.95 -1.08
N PRO A 148 -0.55 -2.95 -1.20
CA PRO A 148 -1.23 -2.84 -2.48
C PRO A 148 -0.99 -1.51 -3.21
N LEU A 149 -0.65 -0.42 -2.51
CA LEU A 149 -0.33 0.85 -3.16
C LEU A 149 0.99 0.78 -3.95
N GLN A 150 1.95 -0.03 -3.52
CA GLN A 150 3.21 -0.25 -4.24
C GLN A 150 3.01 -1.15 -5.46
N ALA A 151 2.10 -2.12 -5.36
CA ALA A 151 1.75 -3.05 -6.44
C ALA A 151 0.89 -2.43 -7.56
N LEU A 152 0.40 -1.20 -7.37
CA LEU A 152 -0.39 -0.49 -8.37
C LEU A 152 0.51 0.30 -9.33
N PRO A 153 0.13 0.37 -10.62
CA PRO A 153 0.75 1.29 -11.58
C PRO A 153 0.76 2.75 -11.06
N PRO A 154 1.80 3.55 -11.35
CA PRO A 154 1.97 4.90 -10.80
C PRO A 154 0.75 5.83 -10.96
N VAL A 155 0.00 5.69 -12.06
CA VAL A 155 -1.22 6.47 -12.32
C VAL A 155 -2.35 6.22 -11.31
N PHE A 156 -2.46 5.00 -10.79
CA PHE A 156 -3.47 4.66 -9.78
C PHE A 156 -3.00 5.09 -8.39
N SER A 157 -1.72 4.85 -8.09
CA SER A 157 -1.12 5.24 -6.82
C SER A 157 -1.12 6.76 -6.65
N SER A 158 -0.82 7.54 -7.70
CA SER A 158 -0.83 9.01 -7.67
C SER A 158 -2.20 9.59 -7.25
N ARG A 159 -3.30 8.95 -7.68
CA ARG A 159 -4.66 9.37 -7.31
C ARG A 159 -4.94 9.15 -5.83
N ILE A 160 -4.52 8.01 -5.28
CA ILE A 160 -4.64 7.72 -3.84
C ILE A 160 -3.77 8.69 -3.02
N LEU A 161 -2.55 8.98 -3.48
CA LEU A 161 -1.67 9.97 -2.81
C LEU A 161 -2.29 11.36 -2.74
N ARG A 162 -2.97 11.81 -3.80
CA ARG A 162 -3.70 13.08 -3.78
C ARG A 162 -4.83 13.09 -2.74
N VAL A 163 -5.50 11.96 -2.52
CA VAL A 163 -6.50 11.81 -1.45
C VAL A 163 -5.83 11.92 -0.07
N LEU A 164 -4.71 11.23 0.14
CA LEU A 164 -3.94 11.31 1.39
C LEU A 164 -3.43 12.74 1.67
N ALA A 165 -2.98 13.45 0.65
CA ALA A 165 -2.50 14.83 0.79
C ALA A 165 -3.60 15.80 1.26
N ASN A 166 -4.86 15.51 0.94
CA ASN A 166 -6.01 16.31 1.34
C ASN A 166 -6.53 15.98 2.75
N ALA A 167 -6.12 14.86 3.34
CA ALA A 167 -6.44 14.55 4.74
C ALA A 167 -5.73 15.53 5.66
N ARG A 168 -6.49 16.33 6.43
CA ARG A 168 -5.94 17.38 7.29
C ARG A 168 -5.84 16.92 8.73
N GLY A 169 -4.79 17.38 9.40
CA GLY A 169 -4.59 17.25 10.84
C GLY A 169 -3.47 16.29 11.19
N ALA A 170 -2.70 16.64 12.22
CA ALA A 170 -1.48 15.95 12.60
C ALA A 170 -1.66 14.44 12.91
N GLY A 171 -2.88 13.99 13.24
CA GLY A 171 -3.18 12.57 13.42
C GLY A 171 -3.03 11.72 12.15
N TRP A 172 -3.07 12.33 10.96
CA TRP A 172 -2.83 11.65 9.69
C TRP A 172 -1.37 11.69 9.23
N LEU A 173 -0.54 12.53 9.86
CA LEU A 173 0.88 12.66 9.52
C LEU A 173 1.63 11.32 9.50
N PRO A 174 1.42 10.37 10.44
CA PRO A 174 2.11 9.07 10.39
C PRO A 174 1.86 8.29 9.10
N VAL A 175 0.66 8.37 8.53
CA VAL A 175 0.32 7.70 7.26
C VAL A 175 0.99 8.42 6.09
N LYS A 176 1.00 9.76 6.10
CA LYS A 176 1.62 10.56 5.03
C LYS A 176 3.13 10.33 4.97
N VAL A 177 3.79 10.33 6.12
CA VAL A 177 5.24 10.10 6.20
C VAL A 177 5.59 8.68 5.76
N GLU A 178 4.81 7.67 6.18
CA GLU A 178 4.98 6.30 5.70
C GLU A 178 4.86 6.22 4.17
N ALA A 179 3.80 6.81 3.59
CA ALA A 179 3.60 6.83 2.14
C ALA A 179 4.74 7.52 1.41
N ILE A 180 5.23 8.64 1.93
CA ILE A 180 6.39 9.35 1.40
C ILE A 180 7.64 8.47 1.41
N LYS A 181 7.94 7.86 2.56
CA LYS A 181 9.11 7.02 2.76
C LYS A 181 9.09 5.83 1.81
N GLU A 182 8.04 5.03 1.87
CA GLU A 182 7.93 3.78 1.11
C GLU A 182 7.95 4.04 -0.40
N LEU A 183 7.23 5.05 -0.87
CA LEU A 183 7.10 5.31 -2.30
C LEU A 183 8.25 6.12 -2.90
N SER A 184 9.04 6.82 -2.07
CA SER A 184 10.28 7.47 -2.52
C SER A 184 11.35 6.45 -2.94
N LEU A 185 11.29 5.23 -2.39
CA LEU A 185 12.23 4.15 -2.67
C LEU A 185 11.85 3.33 -3.90
N ASN A 186 10.64 3.47 -4.44
CA ASN A 186 10.19 2.70 -5.59
C ASN A 186 10.97 3.07 -6.88
N GLU A 187 11.59 2.09 -7.55
CA GLU A 187 12.67 2.29 -8.54
C GLU A 187 12.21 2.59 -9.97
N ASP A 188 10.92 2.47 -10.28
CA ASP A 188 10.42 2.55 -11.66
C ASP A 188 10.37 3.99 -12.20
N SER A 189 11.49 4.43 -12.78
CA SER A 189 11.73 5.78 -13.24
C SER A 189 11.94 5.82 -14.76
N GLY A 190 11.04 6.49 -15.49
CA GLY A 190 11.24 6.75 -16.93
C GLY A 190 10.03 7.11 -17.80
N SER A 191 8.79 7.10 -17.29
CA SER A 191 7.60 7.40 -18.11
C SER A 191 6.88 8.70 -17.70
N LEU A 192 6.05 9.27 -18.58
CA LEU A 192 5.15 10.40 -18.27
C LEU A 192 4.24 10.13 -17.06
N LEU A 193 3.87 8.86 -16.82
CA LEU A 193 3.09 8.43 -15.66
C LEU A 193 3.87 8.62 -14.34
N HIS A 194 5.20 8.71 -14.42
CA HIS A 194 6.08 9.01 -13.29
C HIS A 194 6.04 10.49 -12.89
N ALA A 195 5.76 11.40 -13.83
CA ALA A 195 5.63 12.83 -13.53
C ALA A 195 4.40 13.12 -12.66
N GLU A 196 3.24 12.57 -13.01
CA GLU A 196 2.02 12.71 -12.20
C GLU A 196 2.16 12.09 -10.80
N PHE A 197 2.86 10.96 -10.72
CA PHE A 197 3.17 10.30 -9.46
C PHE A 197 4.12 11.12 -8.60
N THR A 198 5.20 11.63 -9.19
CA THR A 198 6.17 12.51 -8.52
C THR A 198 5.49 13.78 -8.00
N GLU A 199 4.64 14.41 -8.81
CA GLU A 199 3.87 15.58 -8.38
C GLU A 199 2.92 15.25 -7.22
N ALA A 200 2.21 14.12 -7.28
CA ALA A 200 1.34 13.68 -6.19
C ALA A 200 2.12 13.44 -4.88
N LEU A 201 3.31 12.86 -4.98
CA LEU A 201 4.19 12.61 -3.84
C LEU A 201 4.76 13.91 -3.26
N LEU A 202 5.12 14.88 -4.11
CA LEU A 202 5.58 16.20 -3.67
C LEU A 202 4.46 17.04 -3.03
N ASN A 203 3.22 16.89 -3.50
CA ASN A 203 2.05 17.48 -2.85
C ASN A 203 1.79 16.85 -1.47
N LEU A 204 1.95 15.52 -1.34
CA LEU A 204 1.87 14.84 -0.06
C LEU A 204 2.98 15.30 0.91
N PHE A 205 4.20 15.48 0.39
CA PHE A 205 5.32 16.09 1.12
C PHE A 205 4.96 17.45 1.69
N ASN A 206 4.47 18.35 0.84
CA ASN A 206 4.05 19.68 1.26
C ASN A 206 2.99 19.63 2.37
N SER A 207 1.98 18.77 2.20
CA SER A 207 0.92 18.56 3.20
C SER A 207 1.47 18.04 4.54
N ALA A 208 2.46 17.13 4.51
CA ALA A 208 3.11 16.63 5.73
C ALA A 208 3.93 17.74 6.43
N LEU A 209 4.68 18.54 5.67
CA LEU A 209 5.44 19.68 6.19
C LEU A 209 4.57 20.76 6.82
N ASP A 210 3.35 20.97 6.31
CA ASP A 210 2.36 21.90 6.87
C ASP A 210 1.87 21.46 8.26
N GLU A 211 1.95 20.17 8.59
CA GLU A 211 1.44 19.62 9.85
C GLU A 211 2.51 19.50 10.94
N LEU A 212 3.80 19.45 10.59
CA LEU A 212 4.91 19.39 11.55
C LEU A 212 4.89 20.48 12.63
N PRO A 213 4.58 21.76 12.32
CA PRO A 213 4.60 22.82 13.34
C PRO A 213 3.55 22.65 14.45
N ALA A 214 2.56 21.78 14.27
CA ALA A 214 1.52 21.51 15.26
C ALA A 214 1.93 20.44 16.30
N LEU A 215 3.08 19.81 16.14
CA LEU A 215 3.58 18.75 17.02
C LEU A 215 4.54 19.26 18.10
N SER A 216 4.83 18.41 19.07
CA SER A 216 5.97 18.64 19.98
C SER A 216 7.29 18.62 19.20
N LEU A 217 8.33 19.28 19.73
CA LEU A 217 9.63 19.38 19.06
C LEU A 217 10.25 18.00 18.77
N ASP A 218 10.19 17.07 19.72
CA ASP A 218 10.77 15.74 19.57
C ASP A 218 10.04 14.91 18.49
N GLU A 219 8.70 14.96 18.48
CA GLU A 219 7.89 14.28 17.46
C GLU A 219 8.11 14.90 16.07
N ALA A 220 8.15 16.23 15.98
CA ALA A 220 8.40 16.94 14.73
C ALA A 220 9.80 16.61 14.18
N ALA A 221 10.82 16.51 15.04
CA ALA A 221 12.18 16.16 14.65
C ALA A 221 12.28 14.75 14.04
N SER A 222 11.59 13.78 14.63
CA SER A 222 11.56 12.40 14.11
C SER A 222 10.98 12.35 12.70
N TYR A 223 9.79 12.93 12.49
CA TYR A 223 9.17 12.94 11.16
C TYR A 223 9.96 13.76 10.15
N TYR A 224 10.57 14.87 10.59
CA TYR A 224 11.44 15.67 9.73
C TYR A 224 12.62 14.86 9.18
N ALA A 225 13.28 14.06 10.01
CA ALA A 225 14.41 13.23 9.56
C ALA A 225 13.99 12.20 8.50
N GLU A 226 12.83 11.57 8.67
CA GLU A 226 12.26 10.65 7.67
C GLU A 226 11.94 11.37 6.35
N LEU A 227 11.30 12.54 6.43
CA LEU A 227 10.97 13.37 5.27
C LEU A 227 12.23 13.85 4.53
N ALA A 228 13.27 14.28 5.24
CA ALA A 228 14.53 14.71 4.64
C ALA A 228 15.23 13.56 3.89
N THR A 229 15.21 12.36 4.47
CA THR A 229 15.75 11.14 3.85
C THR A 229 14.99 10.79 2.56
N ALA A 230 13.66 10.73 2.64
CA ALA A 230 12.81 10.46 1.48
C ALA A 230 12.96 11.51 0.37
N PHE A 231 13.11 12.79 0.72
CA PHE A 231 13.33 13.87 -0.24
C PHE A 231 14.65 13.69 -0.98
N THR A 232 15.70 13.25 -0.29
CA THR A 232 17.00 12.96 -0.91
C THR A 232 16.90 11.85 -1.96
N HIS A 233 16.12 10.79 -1.69
CA HIS A 233 15.87 9.73 -2.66
C HIS A 233 15.11 10.24 -3.89
N LEU A 234 14.05 11.03 -3.69
CA LEU A 234 13.28 11.63 -4.80
C LEU A 234 14.12 12.58 -5.63
N TYR A 235 14.95 13.40 -4.98
CA TYR A 235 15.82 14.34 -5.64
C TYR A 235 16.81 13.62 -6.58
N LYS A 236 17.50 12.60 -6.07
CA LYS A 236 18.43 11.79 -6.87
C LYS A 236 17.73 11.12 -8.05
N LYS A 237 16.55 10.52 -7.84
CA LYS A 237 15.78 9.84 -8.88
C LYS A 237 15.27 10.77 -9.96
N CYS A 238 14.74 11.93 -9.58
CA CYS A 238 14.25 12.91 -10.54
C CYS A 238 15.39 13.36 -11.46
N LEU A 239 16.56 13.70 -10.90
CA LEU A 239 17.73 14.11 -11.68
C LEU A 239 18.23 13.02 -12.64
N SER A 240 18.14 11.74 -12.28
CA SER A 240 18.53 10.65 -13.17
C SER A 240 17.52 10.38 -14.30
N ALA A 241 16.25 10.74 -14.13
CA ALA A 241 15.16 10.33 -15.02
C ALA A 241 14.61 11.44 -15.94
N HIS A 242 14.84 12.72 -15.61
CA HIS A 242 14.26 13.86 -16.33
C HIS A 242 15.27 14.99 -16.57
N PRO A 243 15.03 15.88 -17.56
CA PRO A 243 15.84 17.08 -17.75
C PRO A 243 15.88 17.96 -16.49
N LEU A 244 17.05 18.53 -16.20
CA LEU A 244 17.35 19.35 -15.01
C LEU A 244 16.29 20.41 -14.69
N ASP A 245 15.69 21.02 -15.71
CA ASP A 245 14.76 22.14 -15.56
C ASP A 245 13.41 21.73 -14.94
N TYR A 246 12.92 20.51 -15.20
CA TYR A 246 11.65 20.04 -14.65
C TYR A 246 11.77 19.67 -13.16
N CYS A 247 12.83 18.94 -12.81
CA CYS A 247 13.10 18.53 -11.44
C CYS A 247 13.47 19.71 -10.55
N SER A 248 14.27 20.65 -11.05
CA SER A 248 14.75 21.78 -10.25
C SER A 248 13.60 22.67 -9.74
N SER A 249 12.59 22.96 -10.57
CA SER A 249 11.47 23.82 -10.18
C SER A 249 10.63 23.26 -9.01
N ILE A 250 10.19 22.01 -9.11
CA ILE A 250 9.25 21.43 -8.12
C ILE A 250 10.00 21.02 -6.85
N LEU A 251 11.23 20.50 -6.98
CA LEU A 251 12.04 20.09 -5.84
C LEU A 251 12.57 21.29 -5.04
N SER A 252 12.91 22.42 -5.68
CA SER A 252 13.39 23.61 -4.97
C SER A 252 12.35 24.13 -3.96
N ARG A 253 11.06 24.12 -4.33
CA ARG A 253 9.99 24.57 -3.42
C ARG A 253 9.87 23.70 -2.18
N VAL A 254 9.98 22.38 -2.32
CA VAL A 254 9.94 21.46 -1.16
C VAL A 254 11.24 21.56 -0.35
N SER A 255 12.39 21.73 -1.02
CA SER A 255 13.69 21.95 -0.39
C SER A 255 13.74 23.20 0.49
N GLU A 256 13.25 24.34 -0.01
CA GLU A 256 13.18 25.60 0.76
C GLU A 256 12.31 25.44 2.02
N ARG A 257 11.19 24.74 1.89
CA ARG A 257 10.30 24.47 3.03
C ARG A 257 10.92 23.52 4.05
N LEU A 258 11.57 22.45 3.58
CA LEU A 258 12.35 21.56 4.44
C LEU A 258 13.44 22.33 5.18
N ALA A 259 14.19 23.20 4.51
CA ALA A 259 15.22 24.03 5.13
C ALA A 259 14.63 25.00 6.17
N ALA A 260 13.50 25.64 5.86
CA ALA A 260 12.82 26.56 6.79
C ALA A 260 12.32 25.85 8.05
N ILE A 261 11.80 24.62 7.93
CA ILE A 261 11.38 23.82 9.08
C ILE A 261 12.60 23.31 9.87
N GLY A 262 13.65 22.84 9.19
CA GLY A 262 14.90 22.43 9.83
C GLY A 262 15.51 23.55 10.68
N GLY A 263 15.55 24.77 10.16
CA GLY A 263 15.99 25.96 10.91
C GLY A 263 15.16 26.27 12.15
N ARG A 264 13.83 26.01 12.12
CA ARG A 264 12.94 26.18 13.29
C ARG A 264 13.11 25.09 14.33
N LEU A 265 13.44 23.87 13.90
CA LEU A 265 13.70 22.73 14.77
C LEU A 265 15.16 22.70 15.30
N ASN A 266 15.99 23.69 14.93
CA ASN A 266 17.45 23.68 15.16
C ASN A 266 18.16 22.42 14.63
N ILE A 267 17.64 21.84 13.55
CA ILE A 267 18.22 20.69 12.86
C ILE A 267 19.03 21.21 11.67
N ILE A 268 20.34 20.97 11.69
CA ILE A 268 21.22 21.28 10.55
C ILE A 268 21.10 20.13 9.55
N VAL A 269 20.51 20.39 8.38
CA VAL A 269 20.45 19.42 7.28
C VAL A 269 21.61 19.65 6.33
N TYR A 270 22.47 18.63 6.19
CA TYR A 270 23.46 18.56 5.14
C TYR A 270 22.84 17.86 3.93
N PHE A 271 22.53 18.62 2.89
CA PHE A 271 22.27 18.04 1.58
C PHE A 271 23.62 17.85 0.89
N ASP A 272 24.10 16.61 0.83
CA ASP A 272 25.26 16.27 0.01
C ASP A 272 24.92 16.61 -1.44
N SER A 273 25.48 17.73 -1.92
CA SER A 273 25.40 18.13 -3.32
C SER A 273 26.22 17.13 -4.13
N PRO A 274 25.65 16.46 -5.15
CA PRO A 274 26.45 15.61 -6.00
C PRO A 274 27.43 16.49 -6.78
N GLY A 275 28.73 16.21 -6.61
CA GLY A 275 29.80 16.75 -7.46
C GLY A 275 29.85 16.07 -8.81
#